data_AF-A0A948V781-F1
#
_entry.id   AF-A0A948V781-F1
#
_cell.length_a   1.000
_cell.length_b   1.000
_cell.length_c   1.000
_cell.angle_alpha   90.00
_cell.angle_beta   90.00
_cell.angle_gamma   90.00
#
_symmetry.space_group_name_H-M   'P 1'
#
loop_
_entity.id
_entity.type
_entity.pdbx_description
1 polymer ?
#
loop_
_entity_poly.entity_id
_entity_poly.type
_entity_poly.pdbx_seq_one_letter_code
_entity_poly.pdbx_strand_id
1 'polypeptide(L)'
;MTIKMKTGKLKQIMETACARGIVIPAFNIPYLPMAEAVCDGLKETNAFGMLEVARPDVEKFGAESFAAVAAEYRKWADPDIVSLHLDHIPVIDEDHLPVDWRSLIQEGISAGYHSVMIDGSRLSLKENIRVTAEVVRMAHPAGVLVEAELGAVLGHETGPIPPYEEIFEKKIGFTKPEEAARFVKETGVDLLSVSCGSIHGAISGLAKDQAKIQAKIDIQHLKKLREATGVPLVLHGGSGIQKAYVLEAVKNGITKINIGTEIRQAYEQALAKTNNDVKSGQAAVTEKVKELVLKEYGIQNSASIIAK
;
A
#
# COMPACT_ATOMS: atom_id res chain seq x y z
N MET A 1 -26.52 10.04 3.15
CA MET A 1 -25.74 11.24 3.55
C MET A 1 -24.30 10.91 3.22
N THR A 2 -23.70 11.53 2.20
CA THR A 2 -22.35 11.16 1.73
C THR A 2 -21.33 11.63 2.76
N ILE A 3 -20.86 10.71 3.60
CA ILE A 3 -19.82 10.99 4.57
C ILE A 3 -18.52 11.16 3.78
N LYS A 4 -18.14 12.41 3.48
CA LYS A 4 -16.88 12.74 2.80
C LYS A 4 -15.85 13.13 3.85
N MET A 5 -14.65 12.55 3.76
CA MET A 5 -13.50 13.07 4.47
C MET A 5 -13.26 14.54 4.06
N LYS A 6 -12.96 15.42 5.01
CA LYS A 6 -12.67 16.82 4.69
C LYS A 6 -11.42 16.91 3.83
N THR A 7 -11.43 17.77 2.82
CA THR A 7 -10.27 18.06 1.97
C THR A 7 -9.04 18.36 2.81
N GLY A 8 -7.91 17.72 2.51
CA GLY A 8 -6.64 17.90 3.23
C GLY A 8 -6.49 17.12 4.55
N LYS A 9 -7.57 16.52 5.09
CA LYS A 9 -7.51 15.75 6.34
C LYS A 9 -6.55 14.56 6.25
N LEU A 10 -6.60 13.80 5.14
CA LEU A 10 -5.72 12.64 4.96
C LEU A 10 -4.24 13.06 4.92
N LYS A 11 -3.92 14.21 4.30
CA LYS A 11 -2.53 14.70 4.25
C LYS A 11 -1.98 14.95 5.64
N GLN A 12 -2.74 15.67 6.47
CA GLN A 12 -2.38 15.94 7.86
C GLN A 12 -2.23 14.64 8.67
N ILE A 13 -3.10 13.65 8.43
CA ILE A 13 -3.00 12.32 9.05
C ILE A 13 -1.69 11.64 8.67
N MET A 14 -1.34 11.59 7.37
CA MET A 14 -0.09 10.96 6.92
C MET A 14 1.14 11.68 7.49
N GLU A 15 1.15 13.01 7.49
CA GLU A 15 2.25 13.82 8.04
C GLU A 15 2.40 13.60 9.57
N THR A 16 1.28 13.57 10.30
CA THR A 16 1.27 13.34 11.75
C THR A 16 1.70 11.91 12.08
N ALA A 17 1.23 10.92 11.33
CA ALA A 17 1.63 9.52 11.48
C ALA A 17 3.14 9.37 11.28
N CYS A 18 3.67 9.96 10.21
CA CYS A 18 5.09 9.97 9.92
C CYS A 18 5.91 10.61 11.05
N ALA A 19 5.50 11.80 11.53
CA ALA A 19 6.19 12.52 12.60
C ALA A 19 6.14 11.78 13.95
N ARG A 20 5.10 10.98 14.19
CA ARG A 20 4.90 10.20 15.42
C ARG A 20 5.48 8.79 15.35
N GLY A 21 5.98 8.35 14.19
CA GLY A 21 6.42 6.97 13.98
C GLY A 21 5.27 5.98 14.12
N ILE A 22 4.08 6.34 13.64
CA ILE A 22 2.89 5.49 13.60
C ILE A 22 2.69 5.05 12.16
N VAL A 23 2.58 3.73 11.94
CA VAL A 23 2.29 3.16 10.63
C VAL A 23 0.78 3.12 10.39
N ILE A 24 0.38 3.40 9.16
CA ILE A 24 -0.98 3.29 8.64
C ILE A 24 -1.04 2.02 7.78
N PRO A 25 -1.72 0.95 8.23
CA PRO A 25 -1.94 -0.23 7.43
C PRO A 25 -2.97 0.07 6.34
N ALA A 26 -2.67 -0.37 5.12
CA ALA A 26 -3.58 -0.33 3.99
C ALA A 26 -3.91 -1.77 3.59
N PHE A 27 -5.21 -2.08 3.50
CA PHE A 27 -5.70 -3.45 3.38
C PHE A 27 -6.37 -3.66 2.03
N ASN A 28 -5.78 -4.51 1.17
CA ASN A 28 -6.37 -4.85 -0.13
C ASN A 28 -7.70 -5.60 0.06
N ILE A 29 -8.71 -5.26 -0.74
CA ILE A 29 -10.03 -5.90 -0.76
C ILE A 29 -10.20 -6.74 -2.03
N PRO A 30 -9.68 -7.99 -2.07
CA PRO A 30 -9.88 -8.90 -3.19
C PRO A 30 -11.31 -9.45 -3.26
N TYR A 31 -12.08 -9.40 -2.18
CA TYR A 31 -13.48 -9.83 -2.15
C TYR A 31 -14.32 -8.77 -1.42
N LEU A 32 -15.40 -8.30 -2.05
CA LEU A 32 -16.24 -7.23 -1.49
C LEU A 32 -16.64 -7.41 -0.01
N PRO A 33 -17.03 -8.62 0.48
CA PRO A 33 -17.38 -8.80 1.89
C PRO A 33 -16.25 -8.49 2.89
N MET A 34 -14.98 -8.48 2.45
CA MET A 34 -13.85 -8.15 3.33
C MET A 34 -13.84 -6.68 3.75
N ALA A 35 -14.49 -5.78 3.00
CA ALA A 35 -14.53 -4.37 3.33
C ALA A 35 -15.22 -4.10 4.69
N GLU A 36 -16.37 -4.76 4.96
CA GLU A 36 -17.07 -4.73 6.25
C GLU A 36 -16.13 -5.18 7.38
N ALA A 37 -15.50 -6.35 7.20
CA ALA A 37 -14.64 -6.97 8.21
C ALA A 37 -13.40 -6.12 8.54
N VAL A 38 -12.75 -5.53 7.54
CA VAL A 38 -11.61 -4.63 7.75
C VAL A 38 -12.06 -3.36 8.49
N CYS A 39 -13.19 -2.76 8.09
CA CYS A 39 -13.74 -1.60 8.77
C CYS A 39 -14.03 -1.91 10.25
N ASP A 40 -14.65 -3.05 10.54
CA ASP A 40 -14.98 -3.46 11.90
C ASP A 40 -13.73 -3.71 12.75
N GLY A 41 -12.72 -4.41 12.22
CA GLY A 41 -11.45 -4.60 12.92
C GLY A 41 -10.74 -3.28 13.27
N LEU A 42 -10.76 -2.31 12.36
CA LEU A 42 -10.20 -0.97 12.60
C LEU A 42 -11.03 -0.17 13.62
N LYS A 43 -12.37 -0.22 13.54
CA LYS A 43 -13.28 0.43 14.50
C LYS A 43 -13.13 -0.13 15.91
N GLU A 44 -13.11 -1.46 16.06
CA GLU A 44 -12.96 -2.14 17.37
C GLU A 44 -11.62 -1.82 18.05
N THR A 45 -10.58 -1.53 17.27
CA THR A 45 -9.26 -1.18 17.79
C THR A 45 -8.98 0.32 17.82
N ASN A 46 -9.91 1.14 17.32
CA ASN A 46 -9.76 2.59 17.17
C ASN A 46 -8.44 2.96 16.46
N ALA A 47 -8.02 2.12 15.49
CA ALA A 47 -6.81 2.33 14.73
C ALA A 47 -7.14 2.94 13.37
N PHE A 48 -6.34 3.91 12.94
CA PHE A 48 -6.51 4.48 11.62
C PHE A 48 -5.91 3.56 10.56
N GLY A 49 -6.63 3.32 9.46
CA GLY A 49 -6.18 2.49 8.36
C GLY A 49 -6.76 2.91 7.01
N MET A 50 -6.37 2.20 5.95
CA MET A 50 -6.92 2.38 4.62
C MET A 50 -7.55 1.09 4.12
N LEU A 51 -8.73 1.20 3.52
CA LEU A 51 -9.18 0.22 2.55
C LEU A 51 -8.49 0.53 1.23
N GLU A 52 -7.93 -0.48 0.57
CA GLU A 52 -7.36 -0.32 -0.75
C GLU A 52 -7.81 -1.42 -1.73
N VAL A 53 -7.73 -1.11 -3.01
CA VAL A 53 -8.02 -2.08 -4.08
C VAL A 53 -7.05 -1.84 -5.22
N ALA A 54 -6.47 -2.92 -5.73
CA ALA A 54 -5.58 -2.93 -6.87
C ALA A 54 -6.26 -3.55 -8.09
N ARG A 55 -5.69 -3.33 -9.29
CA ARG A 55 -6.16 -3.96 -10.53
C ARG A 55 -6.29 -5.49 -10.43
N PRO A 56 -5.33 -6.25 -9.85
CA PRO A 56 -5.48 -7.70 -9.67
C PRO A 56 -6.67 -8.11 -8.80
N ASP A 57 -7.08 -7.31 -7.81
CA ASP A 57 -8.25 -7.58 -6.97
C ASP A 57 -9.54 -7.61 -7.82
N VAL A 58 -9.61 -6.78 -8.86
CA VAL A 58 -10.73 -6.71 -9.80
C VAL A 58 -10.64 -7.78 -10.88
N GLU A 59 -9.45 -7.99 -11.46
CA GLU A 59 -9.28 -8.88 -12.62
C GLU A 59 -9.17 -10.36 -12.26
N LYS A 60 -8.62 -10.67 -11.09
CA LYS A 60 -8.28 -12.04 -10.67
C LYS A 60 -9.12 -12.53 -9.48
N PHE A 61 -9.76 -11.62 -8.76
CA PHE A 61 -10.56 -11.93 -7.57
C PHE A 61 -11.99 -11.37 -7.70
N GLY A 62 -12.67 -11.19 -6.57
CA GLY A 62 -14.09 -10.81 -6.49
C GLY A 62 -14.30 -9.37 -5.99
N ALA A 63 -13.43 -8.41 -6.33
CA ALA A 63 -13.64 -7.01 -6.01
C ALA A 63 -14.60 -6.30 -6.98
N GLU A 64 -14.93 -6.94 -8.10
CA GLU A 64 -15.86 -6.51 -9.17
C GLU A 64 -15.46 -5.24 -9.93
N SER A 65 -15.21 -4.11 -9.24
CA SER A 65 -14.73 -2.84 -9.81
C SER A 65 -14.24 -1.90 -8.70
N PHE A 66 -13.49 -0.86 -9.06
CA PHE A 66 -13.11 0.21 -8.13
C PHE A 66 -14.36 0.92 -7.57
N ALA A 67 -15.37 1.14 -8.40
CA ALA A 67 -16.65 1.72 -7.97
C ALA A 67 -17.39 0.85 -6.93
N ALA A 68 -17.34 -0.48 -7.05
CA ALA A 68 -17.95 -1.41 -6.10
C ALA A 68 -17.26 -1.38 -4.74
N VAL A 69 -15.92 -1.38 -4.70
CA VAL A 69 -15.16 -1.22 -3.44
C VAL A 69 -15.44 0.14 -2.81
N ALA A 70 -15.51 1.22 -3.59
CA ALA A 70 -15.92 2.52 -3.08
C ALA A 70 -17.34 2.53 -2.52
N ALA A 71 -18.25 1.71 -3.07
CA ALA A 71 -19.61 1.55 -2.54
C ALA A 71 -19.61 0.82 -1.20
N GLU A 72 -18.79 -0.24 -1.04
CA GLU A 72 -18.62 -0.91 0.25
C GLU A 72 -17.97 0.01 1.30
N TYR A 73 -16.96 0.80 0.91
CA TYR A 73 -16.39 1.83 1.79
C TYR A 73 -17.49 2.76 2.35
N ARG A 74 -18.36 3.29 1.47
CA ARG A 74 -19.45 4.19 1.88
C ARG A 74 -20.47 3.54 2.82
N LYS A 75 -20.61 2.22 2.81
CA LYS A 75 -21.54 1.48 3.69
C LYS A 75 -20.95 1.28 5.09
N TRP A 76 -19.65 0.98 5.18
CA TRP A 76 -19.06 0.41 6.40
C TRP A 76 -18.04 1.29 7.10
N ALA A 77 -17.40 2.21 6.37
CA ALA A 77 -16.30 3.02 6.89
C ALA A 77 -16.79 4.17 7.78
N ASP A 78 -16.01 4.42 8.84
CA ASP A 78 -15.99 5.70 9.54
C ASP A 78 -14.83 6.53 8.96
N PRO A 79 -15.07 7.73 8.38
CA PRO A 79 -14.01 8.56 7.77
C PRO A 79 -12.95 9.05 8.76
N ASP A 80 -13.21 8.98 10.07
CA ASP A 80 -12.24 9.34 11.10
C ASP A 80 -11.28 8.19 11.43
N ILE A 81 -11.58 6.98 10.93
CA ILE A 81 -10.84 5.74 11.19
C ILE A 81 -10.34 5.10 9.89
N VAL A 82 -11.10 5.18 8.80
CA VAL A 82 -10.82 4.46 7.56
C VAL A 82 -10.84 5.42 6.37
N SER A 83 -9.74 5.43 5.62
CA SER A 83 -9.65 6.10 4.31
C SER A 83 -9.71 5.09 3.16
N LEU A 84 -9.75 5.58 1.92
CA LEU A 84 -9.90 4.75 0.71
C LEU A 84 -8.78 5.09 -0.27
N HIS A 85 -8.06 4.07 -0.74
CA HIS A 85 -6.90 4.20 -1.61
C HIS A 85 -7.02 3.31 -2.85
N LEU A 86 -6.69 3.87 -4.02
CA LEU A 86 -6.59 3.11 -5.27
C LEU A 86 -5.15 2.67 -5.40
N ASP A 87 -4.91 1.38 -5.26
CA ASP A 87 -3.57 0.81 -5.17
C ASP A 87 -3.05 0.42 -6.55
N HIS A 88 -1.76 0.66 -6.76
CA HIS A 88 -0.96 0.11 -7.84
C HIS A 88 -1.61 0.13 -9.24
N ILE A 89 -1.96 1.31 -9.78
CA ILE A 89 -2.31 1.44 -11.20
C ILE A 89 -1.02 1.51 -12.02
N PRO A 90 -0.64 0.47 -12.78
CA PRO A 90 0.59 0.50 -13.55
C PRO A 90 0.43 1.35 -14.81
N VAL A 91 1.52 1.98 -15.25
CA VAL A 91 1.61 2.51 -16.63
C VAL A 91 1.91 1.38 -17.62
N ILE A 92 2.75 0.44 -17.18
CA ILE A 92 3.11 -0.80 -17.89
C ILE A 92 2.88 -1.94 -16.90
N ASP A 93 2.09 -2.93 -17.28
CA ASP A 93 1.75 -4.05 -16.40
C ASP A 93 2.83 -5.14 -16.37
N GLU A 94 2.54 -6.22 -15.63
CA GLU A 94 3.43 -7.35 -15.41
C GLU A 94 3.74 -8.14 -16.70
N ASP A 95 2.87 -8.04 -17.70
CA ASP A 95 3.04 -8.64 -19.02
C ASP A 95 3.73 -7.68 -20.01
N HIS A 96 4.27 -6.56 -19.51
CA HIS A 96 4.91 -5.49 -20.28
C HIS A 96 3.98 -4.80 -21.28
N LEU A 97 2.66 -4.80 -21.00
CA LEU A 97 1.67 -4.15 -21.84
C LEU A 97 1.32 -2.76 -21.29
N PRO A 98 1.08 -1.78 -22.17
CA PRO A 98 0.62 -0.47 -21.76
C PRO A 98 -0.80 -0.57 -21.20
N VAL A 99 -1.05 0.13 -20.09
CA VAL A 99 -2.36 0.19 -19.44
C VAL A 99 -2.98 1.57 -19.66
N ASP A 100 -4.30 1.63 -19.81
CA ASP A 100 -5.05 2.89 -19.81
C ASP A 100 -5.16 3.47 -18.38
N TRP A 101 -4.00 3.78 -17.80
CA TRP A 101 -3.88 4.27 -16.43
C TRP A 101 -4.65 5.57 -16.21
N ARG A 102 -4.80 6.42 -17.25
CA ARG A 102 -5.53 7.70 -17.13
C ARG A 102 -7.00 7.46 -16.78
N SER A 103 -7.66 6.57 -17.51
CA SER A 103 -9.06 6.24 -17.26
C SER A 103 -9.26 5.61 -15.89
N LEU A 104 -8.36 4.71 -15.48
CA LEU A 104 -8.42 4.04 -14.16
C LEU A 104 -8.21 5.02 -13.00
N ILE A 105 -7.23 5.92 -13.11
CA ILE A 105 -7.01 6.99 -12.12
C ILE A 105 -8.22 7.93 -12.06
N GLN A 106 -8.77 8.32 -13.21
CA GLN A 106 -9.95 9.17 -13.28
C GLN A 106 -11.19 8.48 -12.68
N GLU A 107 -11.34 7.17 -12.88
CA GLU A 107 -12.39 6.36 -12.25
C GLU A 107 -12.27 6.43 -10.72
N GLY A 108 -11.09 6.19 -10.16
CA GLY A 108 -10.85 6.29 -8.72
C GLY A 108 -11.17 7.67 -8.15
N ILE A 109 -10.69 8.74 -8.79
CA ILE A 109 -10.99 10.12 -8.37
C ILE A 109 -12.52 10.36 -8.41
N SER A 110 -13.19 9.92 -9.47
CA SER A 110 -14.64 10.12 -9.66
C SER A 110 -15.49 9.28 -8.70
N ALA A 111 -14.99 8.10 -8.31
CA ALA A 111 -15.63 7.21 -7.35
C ALA A 111 -15.51 7.69 -5.88
N GLY A 112 -14.70 8.73 -5.64
CA GLY A 112 -14.53 9.37 -4.33
C GLY A 112 -13.41 8.78 -3.48
N TYR A 113 -12.37 8.25 -4.11
CA TYR A 113 -11.16 7.81 -3.42
C TYR A 113 -10.44 9.00 -2.77
N HIS A 114 -9.80 8.76 -1.62
CA HIS A 114 -9.08 9.79 -0.87
C HIS A 114 -7.60 9.87 -1.29
N SER A 115 -7.08 8.78 -1.84
CA SER A 115 -5.73 8.69 -2.39
C SER A 115 -5.71 7.75 -3.59
N VAL A 116 -4.86 8.02 -4.57
CA VAL A 116 -4.61 7.16 -5.74
C VAL A 116 -3.12 6.92 -5.90
N MET A 117 -2.77 5.72 -6.36
CA MET A 117 -1.39 5.35 -6.68
C MET A 117 -1.19 5.17 -8.17
N ILE A 118 -0.13 5.78 -8.71
CA ILE A 118 0.38 5.49 -10.05
C ILE A 118 1.73 4.77 -9.96
N ASP A 119 1.83 3.62 -10.61
CA ASP A 119 3.08 2.87 -10.72
C ASP A 119 3.71 3.09 -12.10
N GLY A 120 4.66 4.02 -12.14
CA GLY A 120 5.54 4.27 -13.28
C GLY A 120 6.91 3.60 -13.14
N SER A 121 7.12 2.67 -12.21
CA SER A 121 8.42 2.09 -11.88
C SER A 121 9.11 1.39 -13.06
N ARG A 122 8.34 0.88 -14.02
CA ARG A 122 8.84 0.25 -15.27
C ARG A 122 9.22 1.26 -16.37
N LEU A 123 9.04 2.55 -16.14
CA LEU A 123 9.45 3.62 -17.05
C LEU A 123 10.86 4.13 -16.70
N SER A 124 11.48 4.85 -17.64
CA SER A 124 12.62 5.70 -17.29
C SER A 124 12.21 6.74 -16.24
N LEU A 125 13.15 7.16 -15.38
CA LEU A 125 12.91 8.18 -14.35
C LEU A 125 12.21 9.43 -14.92
N LYS A 126 12.65 9.90 -16.09
CA LYS A 126 12.06 11.09 -16.74
C LYS A 126 10.59 10.88 -17.10
N GLU A 127 10.24 9.72 -17.65
CA GLU A 127 8.87 9.41 -18.03
C GLU A 127 7.99 9.12 -16.80
N ASN A 128 8.53 8.46 -15.78
CA ASN A 128 7.83 8.27 -14.51
C ASN A 128 7.50 9.62 -13.85
N ILE A 129 8.46 10.56 -13.81
CA ILE A 129 8.21 11.94 -13.35
C ILE A 129 7.10 12.60 -14.17
N ARG A 130 7.15 12.50 -15.51
CA ARG A 130 6.16 13.14 -16.39
C ARG A 130 4.75 12.63 -16.12
N VAL A 131 4.56 11.31 -16.05
CA VAL A 131 3.26 10.65 -15.82
C VAL A 131 2.77 10.93 -14.40
N THR A 132 3.64 10.81 -13.40
CA THR A 132 3.26 11.04 -12.01
C THR A 132 2.86 12.51 -11.78
N ALA A 133 3.59 13.47 -12.34
CA ALA A 133 3.22 14.89 -12.28
C ALA A 133 1.87 15.16 -12.96
N GLU A 134 1.49 14.36 -13.96
CA GLU A 134 0.18 14.44 -14.59
C GLU A 134 -0.94 13.93 -13.69
N VAL A 135 -0.74 12.78 -13.03
CA VAL A 135 -1.68 12.25 -12.04
C VAL A 135 -1.86 13.24 -10.89
N VAL A 136 -0.78 13.87 -10.41
CA VAL A 136 -0.81 14.95 -9.41
C VAL A 136 -1.71 16.11 -9.88
N ARG A 137 -1.55 16.59 -11.12
CA ARG A 137 -2.41 17.64 -11.69
C ARG A 137 -3.89 17.24 -11.80
N MET A 138 -4.18 15.95 -11.97
CA MET A 138 -5.56 15.43 -12.03
C MET A 138 -6.17 15.29 -10.61
N ALA A 139 -5.41 14.80 -9.64
CA ALA A 139 -5.89 14.40 -8.32
C ALA A 139 -5.97 15.57 -7.32
N HIS A 140 -4.96 16.45 -7.30
CA HIS A 140 -4.88 17.53 -6.31
C HIS A 140 -6.07 18.52 -6.34
N PRO A 141 -6.61 18.93 -7.50
CA PRO A 141 -7.81 19.78 -7.54
C PRO A 141 -9.04 19.15 -6.88
N ALA A 142 -9.11 17.82 -6.82
CA ALA A 142 -10.17 17.08 -6.13
C ALA A 142 -9.86 16.82 -4.64
N GLY A 143 -8.69 17.25 -4.15
CA GLY A 143 -8.24 16.98 -2.79
C GLY A 143 -7.77 15.55 -2.55
N VAL A 144 -7.45 14.81 -3.62
CA VAL A 144 -7.02 13.42 -3.58
C VAL A 144 -5.49 13.37 -3.53
N LEU A 145 -4.93 12.60 -2.59
CA LEU A 145 -3.49 12.43 -2.49
C LEU A 145 -2.94 11.53 -3.59
N VAL A 146 -1.69 11.72 -3.96
CA VAL A 146 -1.00 10.85 -4.91
C VAL A 146 0.15 10.12 -4.22
N GLU A 147 0.08 8.79 -4.27
CA GLU A 147 1.20 7.88 -4.06
C GLU A 147 1.84 7.55 -5.40
N ALA A 148 3.16 7.41 -5.43
CA ALA A 148 3.85 6.88 -6.60
C ALA A 148 5.00 5.98 -6.21
N GLU A 149 5.43 5.15 -7.14
CA GLU A 149 6.53 4.22 -6.94
C GLU A 149 7.80 4.64 -7.65
N LEU A 150 8.93 4.58 -6.93
CA LEU A 150 10.25 4.79 -7.49
C LEU A 150 11.22 3.72 -6.99
N GLY A 151 11.95 3.11 -7.93
CA GLY A 151 12.82 1.96 -7.69
C GLY A 151 12.41 0.84 -8.63
N ALA A 152 13.26 -0.17 -8.80
CA ALA A 152 12.88 -1.35 -9.55
C ALA A 152 12.37 -2.39 -8.56
N VAL A 153 11.14 -2.88 -8.76
CA VAL A 153 10.72 -4.14 -8.13
C VAL A 153 11.52 -5.26 -8.78
N LEU A 154 12.56 -5.71 -8.09
CA LEU A 154 13.35 -6.86 -8.54
C LEU A 154 12.44 -8.09 -8.68
N GLY A 155 12.49 -8.71 -9.86
CA GLY A 155 11.56 -9.78 -10.26
C GLY A 155 11.00 -9.63 -11.68
N HIS A 156 11.18 -8.45 -12.31
CA HIS A 156 10.65 -8.13 -13.64
C HIS A 156 11.72 -8.04 -14.75
N GLU A 157 12.98 -8.34 -14.44
CA GLU A 157 14.04 -8.40 -15.44
C GLU A 157 14.06 -9.76 -16.14
N THR A 158 14.26 -9.78 -17.46
CA THR A 158 14.49 -11.02 -18.21
C THR A 158 15.88 -11.58 -17.88
N GLY A 159 15.96 -12.49 -16.92
CA GLY A 159 17.21 -13.14 -16.53
C GLY A 159 17.13 -13.80 -15.16
N PRO A 160 18.16 -14.56 -14.76
CA PRO A 160 18.24 -15.10 -13.41
C PRO A 160 18.34 -13.94 -12.41
N ILE A 161 17.39 -13.88 -11.47
CA ILE A 161 17.43 -12.95 -10.35
C ILE A 161 18.66 -13.32 -9.49
N PRO A 162 19.57 -12.37 -9.19
CA PRO A 162 20.71 -12.65 -8.33
C PRO A 162 20.25 -13.14 -6.94
N PRO A 163 21.09 -13.87 -6.18
CA PRO A 163 20.77 -14.25 -4.81
C PRO A 163 20.36 -13.03 -3.96
N TYR A 164 19.46 -13.25 -2.99
CA TYR A 164 18.95 -12.17 -2.12
C TYR A 164 20.07 -11.36 -1.46
N GLU A 165 21.09 -12.06 -0.97
CA GLU A 165 22.25 -11.46 -0.31
C GLU A 165 23.01 -10.53 -1.25
N GLU A 166 23.18 -10.92 -2.52
CA GLU A 166 23.85 -10.09 -3.52
C GLU A 166 23.03 -8.86 -3.88
N ILE A 167 21.71 -9.03 -4.06
CA ILE A 167 20.76 -7.92 -4.27
C ILE A 167 20.90 -6.90 -3.14
N PHE A 168 20.89 -7.37 -1.89
CA PHE A 168 20.91 -6.52 -0.72
C PHE A 168 22.26 -5.83 -0.53
N GLU A 169 23.38 -6.56 -0.64
CA GLU A 169 24.73 -6.00 -0.50
C GLU A 169 25.07 -4.97 -1.58
N LYS A 170 24.68 -5.25 -2.83
CA LYS A 170 24.92 -4.35 -3.97
C LYS A 170 23.82 -3.31 -4.15
N LYS A 171 22.75 -3.35 -3.34
CA LYS A 171 21.58 -2.46 -3.42
C LYS A 171 20.95 -2.44 -4.81
N ILE A 172 20.90 -3.59 -5.47
CA ILE A 172 20.32 -3.72 -6.82
C ILE A 172 18.83 -3.37 -6.71
N GLY A 173 18.33 -2.54 -7.60
CA GLY A 173 16.93 -2.11 -7.62
C GLY A 173 16.50 -1.16 -6.49
N PHE A 174 17.39 -0.80 -5.55
CA PHE A 174 17.05 0.13 -4.49
C PHE A 174 16.79 1.52 -5.06
N THR A 175 15.83 2.22 -4.48
CA THR A 175 15.55 3.62 -4.79
C THR A 175 16.76 4.48 -4.42
N LYS A 176 17.25 5.30 -5.33
CA LYS A 176 18.36 6.21 -5.02
C LYS A 176 17.86 7.50 -4.35
N PRO A 177 18.43 7.95 -3.22
CA PRO A 177 17.99 9.17 -2.52
C PRO A 177 17.88 10.43 -3.38
N GLU A 178 18.85 10.62 -4.26
CA GLU A 178 18.99 11.72 -5.21
C GLU A 178 17.94 11.68 -6.32
N GLU A 179 17.61 10.48 -6.81
CA GLU A 179 16.49 10.28 -7.74
C GLU A 179 15.16 10.52 -7.02
N ALA A 180 15.02 10.07 -5.77
CA ALA A 180 13.82 10.27 -4.95
C ALA A 180 13.57 11.75 -4.63
N ALA A 181 14.60 12.50 -4.23
CA ALA A 181 14.52 13.94 -4.00
C ALA A 181 14.06 14.68 -5.27
N ARG A 182 14.67 14.34 -6.42
CA ARG A 182 14.29 14.89 -7.71
C ARG A 182 12.85 14.54 -8.07
N PHE A 183 12.47 13.28 -7.88
CA PHE A 183 11.15 12.76 -8.19
C PHE A 183 10.07 13.50 -7.42
N VAL A 184 10.19 13.59 -6.09
CA VAL A 184 9.22 14.31 -5.24
C VAL A 184 9.13 15.79 -5.64
N LYS A 185 10.27 16.45 -5.86
CA LYS A 185 10.32 17.86 -6.25
C LYS A 185 9.64 18.13 -7.60
N GLU A 186 9.87 17.29 -8.60
CA GLU A 186 9.35 17.51 -9.96
C GLU A 186 7.90 17.02 -10.13
N THR A 187 7.46 16.07 -9.30
CA THR A 187 6.10 15.50 -9.39
C THR A 187 5.11 16.17 -8.46
N GLY A 188 5.51 16.52 -7.24
CA GLY A 188 4.62 16.98 -6.18
C GLY A 188 3.81 15.87 -5.50
N VAL A 189 4.24 14.61 -5.56
CA VAL A 189 3.57 13.49 -4.86
C VAL A 189 3.51 13.69 -3.36
N ASP A 190 2.48 13.11 -2.74
CA ASP A 190 2.25 13.18 -1.30
C ASP A 190 2.86 12.00 -0.55
N LEU A 191 2.99 10.84 -1.20
CA LEU A 191 3.63 9.64 -0.67
C LEU A 191 4.54 9.00 -1.71
N LEU A 192 5.62 8.37 -1.24
CA LEU A 192 6.56 7.67 -2.13
C LEU A 192 6.79 6.23 -1.67
N SER A 193 6.39 5.27 -2.51
CA SER A 193 6.80 3.87 -2.38
C SER A 193 8.25 3.71 -2.83
N VAL A 194 9.05 3.08 -1.98
CA VAL A 194 10.51 2.95 -2.14
C VAL A 194 10.98 1.51 -1.98
N SER A 195 11.95 1.13 -2.80
CA SER A 195 12.70 -0.11 -2.69
C SER A 195 13.91 0.10 -1.78
N CYS A 196 13.94 -0.59 -0.64
CA CYS A 196 14.99 -0.51 0.37
C CYS A 196 15.42 -1.90 0.90
N GLY A 197 15.26 -2.93 0.07
CA GLY A 197 15.65 -4.31 0.38
C GLY A 197 14.47 -5.28 0.54
N SER A 198 13.24 -4.77 0.60
CA SER A 198 12.03 -5.58 0.42
C SER A 198 11.98 -6.08 -1.03
N ILE A 199 11.63 -7.36 -1.20
CA ILE A 199 11.41 -7.94 -2.53
C ILE A 199 9.95 -8.34 -2.64
N HIS A 200 9.28 -7.78 -3.64
CA HIS A 200 7.91 -8.14 -3.99
C HIS A 200 7.93 -9.43 -4.83
N GLY A 201 7.05 -10.39 -4.53
CA GLY A 201 6.75 -11.51 -5.43
C GLY A 201 7.83 -12.60 -5.63
N ALA A 202 9.13 -12.34 -5.48
CA ALA A 202 10.17 -13.34 -5.76
C ALA A 202 10.15 -14.55 -4.80
N ILE A 203 9.54 -14.40 -3.62
CA ILE A 203 9.38 -15.50 -2.66
C ILE A 203 8.30 -16.49 -3.11
N SER A 204 7.38 -16.11 -4.01
CA SER A 204 6.27 -17.00 -4.42
C SER A 204 6.69 -18.08 -5.43
N GLY A 205 7.73 -17.82 -6.24
CA GLY A 205 8.24 -18.76 -7.24
C GLY A 205 9.47 -19.57 -6.81
N LEU A 206 10.38 -18.97 -6.04
CA LEU A 206 11.71 -19.56 -5.75
C LEU A 206 11.76 -20.40 -4.46
N ALA A 207 10.73 -20.40 -3.62
CA ALA A 207 10.84 -20.91 -2.25
C ALA A 207 9.69 -21.84 -1.82
N LYS A 208 9.23 -22.76 -2.69
CA LYS A 208 8.39 -23.87 -2.21
C LYS A 208 9.18 -24.86 -1.35
N ASP A 209 10.48 -25.02 -1.59
CA ASP A 209 11.32 -26.04 -0.93
C ASP A 209 12.65 -25.51 -0.32
N GLN A 210 12.84 -24.20 -0.20
CA GLN A 210 14.03 -23.60 0.44
C GLN A 210 13.65 -22.73 1.63
N ALA A 211 14.56 -22.63 2.61
CA ALA A 211 14.38 -21.82 3.81
C ALA A 211 13.85 -20.42 3.42
N LYS A 212 12.74 -20.00 4.04
CA LYS A 212 12.09 -18.71 3.76
C LYS A 212 13.15 -17.61 3.80
N ILE A 213 13.48 -17.04 2.65
CA ILE A 213 14.35 -15.88 2.54
C ILE A 213 13.74 -14.79 3.42
N GLN A 214 14.44 -14.41 4.48
CA GLN A 214 13.99 -13.35 5.37
C GLN A 214 14.40 -12.03 4.74
N ALA A 215 13.45 -11.40 4.03
CA ALA A 215 13.66 -10.06 3.51
C ALA A 215 14.03 -9.10 4.65
N LYS A 216 15.10 -8.34 4.43
CA LYS A 216 15.67 -7.30 5.28
C LYS A 216 15.34 -5.93 4.70
N ILE A 217 15.34 -4.93 5.57
CA ILE A 217 15.23 -3.52 5.19
C ILE A 217 16.55 -2.84 5.54
N ASP A 218 17.17 -2.13 4.60
CA ASP A 218 18.33 -1.28 4.87
C ASP A 218 17.85 0.03 5.53
N ILE A 219 17.85 0.02 6.86
CA ILE A 219 17.41 1.16 7.68
C ILE A 219 18.27 2.41 7.46
N GLN A 220 19.58 2.26 7.20
CA GLN A 220 20.44 3.42 6.94
C GLN A 220 20.10 4.06 5.60
N HIS A 221 19.79 3.23 4.59
CA HIS A 221 19.33 3.71 3.30
C HIS A 221 17.97 4.37 3.38
N LEU A 222 17.04 3.79 4.15
CA LEU A 222 15.72 4.36 4.40
C LEU A 222 15.80 5.74 5.05
N LYS A 223 16.70 5.94 6.02
CA LYS A 223 16.95 7.28 6.62
C LYS A 223 17.35 8.31 5.56
N LYS A 224 18.28 7.95 4.67
CA LYS A 224 18.72 8.83 3.57
C LYS A 224 17.56 9.16 2.63
N LEU A 225 16.72 8.17 2.30
CA LEU A 225 15.51 8.41 1.50
C LEU A 225 14.58 9.38 2.20
N ARG A 226 14.31 9.18 3.50
CA ARG A 226 13.41 10.06 4.28
C ARG A 226 13.92 11.49 4.35
N GLU A 227 15.22 11.69 4.60
CA GLU A 227 15.87 12.99 4.61
C GLU A 227 15.81 13.68 3.25
N ALA A 228 15.98 12.92 2.17
CA ALA A 228 16.01 13.44 0.80
C ALA A 228 14.63 13.81 0.26
N THR A 229 13.58 13.06 0.63
CA THR A 229 12.24 13.22 0.05
C THR A 229 11.35 14.18 0.83
N GLY A 230 11.45 14.21 2.15
CA GLY A 230 10.57 15.00 3.00
C GLY A 230 9.11 14.53 3.07
N VAL A 231 8.68 13.55 2.25
CA VAL A 231 7.33 12.97 2.25
C VAL A 231 7.25 11.62 2.97
N PRO A 232 6.08 11.24 3.51
CA PRO A 232 5.84 9.89 4.04
C PRO A 232 6.27 8.79 3.05
N LEU A 233 7.03 7.81 3.51
CA LEU A 233 7.48 6.69 2.69
C LEU A 233 6.53 5.49 2.85
N VAL A 234 6.39 4.71 1.78
CA VAL A 234 5.49 3.55 1.72
C VAL A 234 6.31 2.28 1.54
N LEU A 235 5.94 1.23 2.27
CA LEU A 235 6.52 -0.10 2.13
C LEU A 235 5.52 -1.03 1.44
N HIS A 236 5.81 -1.37 0.19
CA HIS A 236 5.08 -2.39 -0.55
C HIS A 236 5.56 -3.79 -0.15
N GLY A 237 4.64 -4.67 0.25
CA GLY A 237 4.96 -6.07 0.55
C GLY A 237 5.64 -6.31 1.91
N GLY A 238 4.93 -6.06 3.01
CA GLY A 238 5.42 -6.36 4.36
C GLY A 238 5.44 -7.86 4.74
N SER A 239 4.63 -8.68 4.06
CA SER A 239 4.48 -10.08 4.43
C SER A 239 5.78 -10.87 4.24
N GLY A 240 6.24 -11.50 5.33
CA GLY A 240 7.49 -12.28 5.35
C GLY A 240 8.72 -11.49 5.80
N ILE A 241 8.63 -10.17 5.98
CA ILE A 241 9.65 -9.37 6.66
C ILE A 241 9.50 -9.59 8.17
N GLN A 242 10.60 -9.73 8.90
CA GLN A 242 10.48 -9.84 10.36
C GLN A 242 9.90 -8.54 10.93
N LYS A 243 8.91 -8.68 11.81
CA LYS A 243 8.29 -7.60 12.58
C LYS A 243 9.25 -6.52 13.07
N ALA A 244 10.37 -6.92 13.65
CA ALA A 244 11.36 -6.00 14.22
C ALA A 244 11.93 -5.04 13.16
N TYR A 245 12.15 -5.52 11.92
CA TYR A 245 12.58 -4.67 10.81
C TYR A 245 11.47 -3.73 10.36
N VAL A 246 10.22 -4.18 10.31
CA VAL A 246 9.09 -3.32 9.94
C VAL A 246 8.93 -2.20 10.97
N LEU A 247 8.92 -2.52 12.27
CA LEU A 247 8.81 -1.51 13.33
C LEU A 247 10.00 -0.54 13.33
N GLU A 248 11.20 -1.01 13.05
CA GLU A 248 12.36 -0.13 12.91
C GLU A 248 12.26 0.73 11.65
N ALA A 249 11.78 0.20 10.52
CA ALA A 249 11.55 0.99 9.32
C ALA A 249 10.51 2.10 9.54
N VAL A 250 9.48 1.83 10.34
CA VAL A 250 8.45 2.82 10.70
C VAL A 250 9.04 4.01 11.46
N LYS A 251 9.93 3.76 12.43
CA LYS A 251 10.66 4.84 13.12
C LYS A 251 11.54 5.69 12.21
N ASN A 252 11.86 5.17 11.01
CA ASN A 252 12.82 5.77 10.09
C ASN A 252 12.18 6.26 8.78
N GLY A 253 10.84 6.36 8.72
CA GLY A 253 10.13 7.07 7.66
C GLY A 253 9.02 6.27 6.97
N ILE A 254 8.96 4.95 7.14
CA ILE A 254 7.82 4.16 6.64
C ILE A 254 6.56 4.56 7.40
N THR A 255 5.56 5.03 6.66
CA THR A 255 4.30 5.56 7.22
C THR A 255 3.10 4.79 6.73
N LYS A 256 3.15 4.20 5.52
CA LYS A 256 2.11 3.30 5.00
C LYS A 256 2.71 1.93 4.69
N ILE A 257 1.95 0.87 4.94
CA ILE A 257 2.30 -0.50 4.59
C ILE A 257 1.10 -1.20 3.95
N ASN A 258 1.32 -1.83 2.79
CA ASN A 258 0.26 -2.57 2.08
C ASN A 258 0.15 -4.00 2.65
N ILE A 259 -1.08 -4.45 2.86
CA ILE A 259 -1.42 -5.73 3.49
C ILE A 259 -2.55 -6.39 2.71
N GLY A 260 -2.21 -7.30 1.81
CA GLY A 260 -3.19 -8.11 1.06
C GLY A 260 -3.18 -9.59 1.45
N THR A 261 -2.02 -10.23 1.35
CA THR A 261 -1.91 -11.70 1.43
C THR A 261 -2.42 -12.28 2.75
N GLU A 262 -2.10 -11.67 3.89
CA GLU A 262 -2.44 -12.23 5.21
C GLU A 262 -3.95 -12.23 5.48
N ILE A 263 -4.64 -11.15 5.13
CA ILE A 263 -6.11 -11.05 5.30
C ILE A 263 -6.86 -11.88 4.24
N ARG A 264 -6.35 -11.94 3.00
CA ARG A 264 -6.93 -12.80 1.95
C ARG A 264 -6.84 -14.27 2.33
N GLN A 265 -5.67 -14.72 2.78
CA GLN A 265 -5.48 -16.11 3.22
C GLN A 265 -6.37 -16.46 4.41
N ALA A 266 -6.54 -15.55 5.37
CA ALA A 266 -7.46 -15.75 6.49
C ALA A 266 -8.92 -15.93 6.00
N TYR A 267 -9.34 -15.11 5.04
CA TYR A 267 -10.67 -15.18 4.42
C TYR A 267 -10.89 -16.51 3.67
N GLU A 268 -10.02 -16.83 2.71
CA GLU A 268 -10.12 -18.03 1.87
C GLU A 268 -10.07 -19.32 2.69
N GLN A 269 -9.19 -19.39 3.70
CA GLN A 269 -9.09 -20.56 4.57
C GLN A 269 -10.35 -20.75 5.42
N ALA A 270 -10.97 -19.67 5.88
CA ALA A 270 -12.22 -19.75 6.61
C ALA A 270 -13.35 -20.25 5.71
N LEU A 271 -13.50 -19.68 4.50
CA LEU A 271 -14.48 -20.16 3.52
C LEU A 271 -14.33 -21.65 3.21
N ALA A 272 -13.10 -22.10 2.97
CA ALA A 272 -12.82 -23.51 2.69
C ALA A 272 -13.22 -24.45 3.84
N LYS A 273 -13.08 -23.99 5.10
CA LYS A 273 -13.43 -24.79 6.29
C LYS A 273 -14.92 -24.77 6.62
N THR A 274 -15.66 -23.77 6.16
CA THR A 274 -17.07 -23.53 6.53
C THR A 274 -18.03 -23.65 5.36
N ASN A 275 -17.63 -24.36 4.29
CA ASN A 275 -18.43 -24.56 3.09
C ASN A 275 -18.90 -23.24 2.45
N ASN A 276 -17.96 -22.30 2.27
CA ASN A 276 -18.15 -20.97 1.70
C ASN A 276 -19.08 -20.03 2.49
N ASP A 277 -19.21 -20.22 3.81
CA ASP A 277 -19.91 -19.26 4.65
C ASP A 277 -19.15 -17.92 4.77
N VAL A 278 -19.69 -16.89 4.12
CA VAL A 278 -19.13 -15.53 4.08
C VAL A 278 -18.95 -14.94 5.47
N LYS A 279 -19.86 -15.20 6.41
CA LYS A 279 -19.77 -14.62 7.77
C LYS A 279 -18.57 -15.17 8.53
N SER A 280 -18.27 -16.46 8.39
CA SER A 280 -17.02 -17.05 8.90
C SER A 280 -15.77 -16.42 8.27
N GLY A 281 -15.80 -16.16 6.96
CA GLY A 281 -14.73 -15.44 6.27
C GLY A 281 -14.50 -14.03 6.83
N GLN A 282 -15.57 -13.26 7.00
CA GLN A 282 -15.54 -11.92 7.57
C GLN A 282 -14.98 -11.94 9.00
N ALA A 283 -15.46 -12.84 9.85
CA ALA A 283 -14.96 -12.97 11.23
C ALA A 283 -13.45 -13.26 11.27
N ALA A 284 -12.94 -14.12 10.38
CA ALA A 284 -11.51 -14.40 10.29
C ALA A 284 -10.70 -13.18 9.86
N VAL A 285 -11.22 -12.36 8.94
CA VAL A 285 -10.57 -11.09 8.52
C VAL A 285 -10.57 -10.08 9.66
N THR A 286 -11.70 -9.88 10.35
CA THR A 286 -11.80 -8.97 11.50
C THR A 286 -10.76 -9.33 12.57
N GLU A 287 -10.66 -10.62 12.94
CA GLU A 287 -9.68 -11.07 13.93
C GLU A 287 -8.23 -10.90 13.43
N LYS A 288 -7.97 -11.14 12.14
CA LYS A 288 -6.63 -10.92 11.57
C LYS A 288 -6.24 -9.44 11.58
N VAL A 289 -7.16 -8.53 11.24
CA VAL A 289 -6.92 -7.08 11.34
C VAL A 289 -6.63 -6.67 12.77
N LYS A 290 -7.40 -7.17 13.74
CA LYS A 290 -7.15 -6.92 15.18
C LYS A 290 -5.80 -7.44 15.62
N GLU A 291 -5.42 -8.65 15.19
CA GLU A 291 -4.11 -9.22 15.48
C GLU A 291 -2.98 -8.33 14.94
N LEU A 292 -3.07 -7.89 13.68
CA LEU A 292 -2.10 -7.00 13.05
C LEU A 292 -2.00 -5.66 13.79
N VAL A 293 -3.13 -5.03 14.11
CA VAL A 293 -3.17 -3.75 14.82
C VAL A 293 -2.59 -3.86 16.23
N LEU A 294 -3.04 -4.85 17.01
CA LEU A 294 -2.74 -4.96 18.43
C LEU A 294 -1.37 -5.59 18.68
N LYS A 295 -1.05 -6.66 17.95
CA LYS A 295 0.15 -7.46 18.19
C LYS A 295 1.27 -7.05 17.25
N GLU A 296 1.01 -6.88 15.96
CA GLU A 296 2.09 -6.68 14.98
C GLU A 296 2.59 -5.24 14.97
N TYR A 297 1.70 -4.26 14.86
CA TYR A 297 2.07 -2.85 14.73
C TYR A 297 1.94 -2.06 16.03
N GLY A 298 1.12 -2.53 16.98
CA GLY A 298 0.92 -1.84 18.26
C GLY A 298 0.29 -0.46 18.10
N ILE A 299 -0.61 -0.29 17.13
CA ILE A 299 -1.19 1.00 16.72
C ILE A 299 -2.63 1.20 17.18
N GLN A 300 -3.06 0.49 18.23
CA GLN A 300 -4.37 0.69 18.84
C GLN A 300 -4.56 2.17 19.24
N ASN A 301 -5.77 2.71 19.08
CA ASN A 301 -6.10 4.10 19.35
C ASN A 301 -5.36 5.15 18.49
N SER A 302 -4.64 4.73 17.44
CA SER A 302 -3.93 5.65 16.55
C SER A 302 -4.84 6.70 15.92
N ALA A 303 -6.09 6.37 15.59
CA ALA A 303 -7.05 7.34 15.04
C ALA A 303 -7.24 8.55 15.97
N SER A 304 -7.30 8.32 17.29
CA SER A 304 -7.40 9.39 18.29
C SER A 304 -6.13 10.23 18.47
N ILE A 305 -5.01 9.80 17.90
CA ILE A 305 -3.72 10.48 17.96
C ILE A 305 -3.47 11.27 16.67
N ILE A 306 -3.77 10.68 15.51
CA ILE A 306 -3.37 11.21 14.21
C ILE A 306 -4.51 11.87 13.41
N ALA A 307 -5.78 11.53 13.69
CA ALA A 307 -6.94 12.01 12.94
C ALA A 307 -7.71 13.16 13.61
N LYS A 308 -7.11 13.78 14.64
CA LYS A 308 -7.63 14.96 15.36
C LYS A 308 -7.25 16.27 14.70
#